data_AF-A0A7C5I6I4-F1
#
_entry.id   AF-A0A7C5I6I4-F1
#
_cell.length_a   1.000
_cell.length_b   1.000
_cell.length_c   1.000
_cell.angle_alpha   90.00
_cell.angle_beta   90.00
_cell.angle_gamma   90.00
#
_symmetry.space_group_name_H-M   'P 1'
#
loop_
_entity.id
_entity.type
_entity.pdbx_description
1 polymer ?
#
loop_
_entity_poly.entity_id
_entity_poly.type
_entity_poly.pdbx_seq_one_letter_code
_entity_poly.pdbx_strand_id
1 'polypeptide(L)'
;MNLRRNPLWLALALFTAAAGTSLVAQTASFQEDKLHGRRAFVLQNGRMRISTLPGGGFIGEIRFLSPDPRKSVNPMRVPHYQTIDPHTYDVSRHGALYGTDVQRRLMSGYMGDFLCFPYFGPSSKAEFALDLGQHGEA
;
A
#
# COMPACT_ATOMS: atom_id res chain seq x y z
N MET A 1 74.79 -10.45 36.36
CA MET A 1 75.08 -10.73 34.93
C MET A 1 73.73 -10.85 34.22
N ASN A 2 73.41 -9.86 33.38
CA ASN A 2 72.09 -9.67 32.76
C ASN A 2 71.75 -10.76 31.73
N LEU A 3 70.68 -11.52 31.93
CA LEU A 3 70.01 -12.24 30.85
C LEU A 3 68.89 -11.37 30.28
N ARG A 4 69.11 -10.84 29.06
CA ARG A 4 68.06 -10.22 28.25
C ARG A 4 67.20 -11.33 27.63
N ARG A 5 65.92 -11.42 28.03
CA ARG A 5 64.89 -12.19 27.31
C ARG A 5 64.20 -11.24 26.33
N ASN A 6 64.36 -11.49 25.03
CA ASN A 6 63.61 -10.85 23.95
C ASN A 6 62.20 -11.45 23.91
N PRO A 7 61.13 -10.66 24.06
CA PRO A 7 59.79 -11.18 23.84
C PRO A 7 59.38 -10.97 22.38
N LEU A 8 59.05 -12.09 21.75
CA LEU A 8 57.81 -12.30 21.01
C LEU A 8 57.40 -11.23 19.98
N TRP A 9 57.70 -11.55 18.72
CA TRP A 9 56.69 -11.72 17.67
C TRP A 9 55.24 -11.56 18.15
N LEU A 10 54.62 -10.42 17.86
CA LEU A 10 53.17 -10.32 17.70
C LEU A 10 52.91 -9.78 16.29
N ALA A 11 52.74 -10.70 15.35
CA ALA A 11 52.14 -10.39 14.06
C ALA A 11 50.66 -10.05 14.33
N LEU A 12 50.31 -8.78 14.10
CA LEU A 12 48.96 -8.27 14.18
C LEU A 12 48.12 -8.91 13.07
N ALA A 13 47.38 -9.96 13.40
CA ALA A 13 46.38 -10.53 12.50
C ALA A 13 45.24 -9.51 12.36
N LEU A 14 45.20 -8.80 11.23
CA LEU A 14 44.03 -8.04 10.81
C LEU A 14 42.87 -9.02 10.61
N PHE A 15 41.92 -9.01 11.56
CA PHE A 15 40.60 -9.55 11.33
C PHE A 15 39.88 -8.66 10.31
N THR A 16 39.99 -8.98 9.03
CA THR A 16 38.99 -8.58 8.05
C THR A 16 37.72 -9.36 8.34
N ALA A 17 36.87 -8.81 9.22
CA ALA A 17 35.48 -9.20 9.27
C ALA A 17 34.85 -8.72 7.95
N ALA A 18 34.88 -9.60 6.94
CA ALA A 18 34.05 -9.43 5.78
C ALA A 18 32.60 -9.34 6.29
N ALA A 19 32.04 -8.13 6.25
CA ALA A 19 30.63 -7.90 6.48
C ALA A 19 29.89 -8.61 5.34
N GLY A 20 29.64 -9.90 5.53
CA GLY A 20 28.66 -10.63 4.73
C GLY A 20 27.33 -9.94 4.98
N THR A 21 26.91 -9.09 4.06
CA THR A 21 25.51 -8.70 3.95
C THR A 21 24.76 -9.97 3.61
N SER A 22 24.37 -10.73 4.62
CA SER A 22 23.32 -11.71 4.47
C SER A 22 22.12 -10.94 3.92
N LEU A 23 21.83 -11.16 2.63
CA LEU A 23 20.49 -10.99 2.10
C LEU A 23 19.61 -11.96 2.90
N VAL A 24 19.20 -11.53 4.09
CA VAL A 24 18.05 -12.12 4.75
C VAL A 24 16.96 -12.00 3.70
N ALA A 25 16.50 -13.15 3.18
CA ALA A 25 15.38 -13.18 2.26
C ALA A 25 14.28 -12.33 2.92
N GLN A 26 13.84 -11.28 2.23
CA GLN A 26 12.83 -10.38 2.77
C GLN A 26 11.56 -11.20 2.99
N THR A 27 11.32 -11.61 4.23
CA THR A 27 10.10 -12.33 4.59
C THR A 27 8.96 -11.33 4.53
N ALA A 28 7.99 -11.60 3.65
CA ALA A 28 6.77 -10.82 3.63
C ALA A 28 5.92 -11.16 4.87
N SER A 29 5.36 -10.14 5.50
CA SER A 29 4.38 -10.26 6.58
C SER A 29 3.04 -9.72 6.11
N PHE A 30 1.96 -10.41 6.49
CA PHE A 30 0.58 -10.00 6.25
C PHE A 30 -0.08 -9.58 7.57
N GLN A 31 -0.88 -8.51 7.53
CA GLN A 31 -1.74 -8.12 8.65
C GLN A 31 -2.97 -7.35 8.14
N GLU A 32 -4.01 -7.29 8.97
CA GLU A 32 -5.11 -6.34 8.78
C GLU A 32 -4.80 -5.03 9.49
N ASP A 33 -5.19 -3.91 8.87
CA ASP A 33 -4.99 -2.55 9.41
C ASP A 33 -6.10 -1.62 8.86
N LYS A 34 -5.93 -0.32 9.03
CA LYS A 34 -6.73 0.71 8.34
C LYS A 34 -5.88 1.57 7.43
N LEU A 35 -6.42 1.89 6.25
CA LEU A 35 -5.89 2.91 5.36
C LEU A 35 -6.96 3.99 5.17
N HIS A 36 -6.66 5.21 5.63
CA HIS A 36 -7.58 6.35 5.58
C HIS A 36 -9.00 6.00 6.09
N GLY A 37 -9.08 5.31 7.24
CA GLY A 37 -10.34 4.94 7.88
C GLY A 37 -11.01 3.66 7.36
N ARG A 38 -10.61 3.13 6.20
CA ARG A 38 -11.13 1.89 5.64
C ARG A 38 -10.30 0.68 6.05
N ARG A 39 -10.93 -0.49 6.19
CA ARG A 39 -10.23 -1.75 6.44
C ARG A 39 -9.25 -2.02 5.29
N ALA A 40 -8.03 -2.42 5.64
CA ALA A 40 -6.97 -2.69 4.68
C ALA A 40 -6.28 -4.01 4.97
N PHE A 41 -5.88 -4.71 3.90
CA PHE A 41 -4.91 -5.79 3.96
C PHE A 41 -3.53 -5.23 3.65
N VAL A 42 -2.59 -5.46 4.57
CA VAL A 42 -1.24 -4.91 4.50
C VAL A 42 -0.24 -6.03 4.28
N LEU A 43 0.51 -5.92 3.19
CA LEU A 43 1.67 -6.76 2.90
C LEU A 43 2.93 -5.90 2.96
N GLN A 44 3.93 -6.33 3.73
CA GLN A 44 5.20 -5.61 3.82
C GLN A 44 6.37 -6.57 4.02
N ASN A 45 7.59 -6.12 3.72
CA ASN A 45 8.79 -6.95 3.80
C ASN A 45 10.04 -6.21 4.33
N GLY A 46 9.82 -5.14 5.09
CA GLY A 46 10.89 -4.28 5.61
C GLY A 46 11.48 -3.27 4.61
N ARG A 47 11.15 -3.36 3.31
CA ARG A 47 11.55 -2.38 2.29
C ARG A 47 10.38 -1.67 1.62
N MET A 48 9.26 -2.36 1.50
CA MET A 48 8.04 -1.80 0.95
C MET A 48 6.83 -2.24 1.76
N ARG A 49 5.77 -1.45 1.64
CA ARG A 49 4.44 -1.72 2.15
C ARG A 49 3.43 -1.52 1.03
N ILE A 50 2.54 -2.49 0.88
CA ILE A 50 1.37 -2.43 0.02
C ILE A 50 0.15 -2.54 0.92
N SER A 51 -0.81 -1.64 0.75
CA SER A 51 -2.10 -1.73 1.43
C SER A 51 -3.21 -1.79 0.39
N THR A 52 -3.98 -2.88 0.41
CA THR A 52 -5.17 -3.04 -0.44
C THR A 52 -6.44 -2.82 0.37
N LEU A 53 -7.48 -2.32 -0.29
CA LEU A 53 -8.80 -2.08 0.30
C LEU A 53 -9.75 -3.17 -0.20
N PRO A 54 -10.16 -4.12 0.66
CA PRO A 54 -10.95 -5.26 0.22
C PRO A 54 -12.31 -4.87 -0.38
N GLY A 55 -12.93 -3.79 0.10
CA GLY A 55 -14.06 -3.20 -0.61
C GLY A 55 -13.59 -2.53 -1.90
N GLY A 56 -13.98 -3.02 -3.07
CA GLY A 56 -13.53 -2.46 -4.35
C GLY A 56 -12.24 -3.06 -4.92
N GLY A 57 -11.53 -3.89 -4.13
CA GLY A 57 -10.26 -4.49 -4.55
C GLY A 57 -9.14 -3.48 -4.84
N PHE A 58 -9.19 -2.27 -4.27
CA PHE A 58 -8.27 -1.19 -4.62
C PHE A 58 -6.86 -1.40 -4.06
N ILE A 59 -5.85 -0.92 -4.76
CA ILE A 59 -4.50 -0.77 -4.22
C ILE A 59 -4.32 0.69 -3.80
N GLY A 60 -4.57 0.98 -2.52
CA GLY A 60 -4.56 2.34 -2.00
C GLY A 60 -3.18 2.84 -1.58
N GLU A 61 -2.22 1.94 -1.34
CA GLU A 61 -0.84 2.29 -0.96
C GLU A 61 0.17 1.35 -1.60
N ILE A 62 1.21 1.93 -2.21
CA ILE A 62 2.46 1.24 -2.56
C ILE A 62 3.61 2.18 -2.23
N ARG A 63 4.33 1.95 -1.13
CA ARG A 63 5.43 2.86 -0.72
C ARG A 63 6.65 2.12 -0.22
N PHE A 64 7.80 2.77 -0.32
CA PHE A 64 9.00 2.30 0.37
C PHE A 64 8.95 2.59 1.86
N LEU A 65 9.54 1.68 2.63
CA LEU A 65 9.83 1.87 4.04
C LEU A 65 11.24 2.46 4.13
N SER A 66 11.33 3.74 4.48
CA SER A 66 12.57 4.50 4.56
C SER A 66 12.52 5.42 5.78
N PRO A 67 13.66 5.66 6.46
CA PRO A 67 13.73 6.71 7.46
C PRO A 67 13.65 8.12 6.84
N ASP A 68 13.89 8.27 5.53
CA ASP A 68 13.68 9.53 4.80
C ASP A 68 12.22 9.62 4.33
N PRO A 69 11.39 10.51 4.89
CA PRO A 69 9.98 10.62 4.53
C PRO A 69 9.76 10.97 3.06
N ARG A 70 10.72 11.64 2.40
CA ARG A 70 10.64 11.96 0.96
C ARG A 70 10.73 10.72 0.08
N LYS A 71 11.33 9.63 0.58
CA LYS A 71 11.42 8.33 -0.10
C LYS A 71 10.28 7.38 0.27
N SER A 72 9.51 7.73 1.31
CA SER A 72 8.37 6.95 1.81
C SER A 72 7.01 7.49 1.37
N VAL A 73 6.98 8.29 0.30
CA VAL A 73 5.74 8.82 -0.27
C VAL A 73 4.92 7.69 -0.89
N ASN A 74 3.61 7.69 -0.64
CA ASN A 74 2.65 6.88 -1.38
C ASN A 74 2.33 7.60 -2.70
N PRO A 75 2.66 7.02 -3.88
CA PRO A 75 2.37 7.64 -5.17
C PRO A 75 0.90 7.46 -5.59
N MET A 76 0.15 6.61 -4.89
CA MET A 76 -1.25 6.35 -5.20
C MET A 76 -2.13 7.56 -4.86
N ARG A 77 -3.16 7.80 -5.67
CA ARG A 77 -4.16 8.84 -5.39
C ARG A 77 -4.86 8.56 -4.07
N VAL A 78 -4.78 9.50 -3.13
CA VAL A 78 -5.61 9.52 -1.93
C VAL A 78 -6.62 10.67 -2.05
N PRO A 79 -7.93 10.42 -2.00
CA PRO A 79 -8.92 11.48 -2.04
C PRO A 79 -8.84 12.35 -0.78
N HIS A 80 -9.16 13.63 -0.92
CA HIS A 80 -9.17 14.60 0.20
C HIS A 80 -10.40 14.45 1.11
N TYR A 81 -11.31 13.52 0.79
CA TYR A 81 -12.55 13.24 1.50
C TYR A 81 -12.59 11.77 1.95
N GLN A 82 -13.43 11.46 2.94
CA GLN A 82 -13.56 10.11 3.48
C GLN A 82 -14.30 9.19 2.49
N THR A 83 -13.62 8.17 2.00
CA THR A 83 -14.24 7.09 1.22
C THR A 83 -14.84 6.02 2.13
N ILE A 84 -15.76 5.25 1.56
CA ILE A 84 -16.39 4.07 2.16
C ILE A 84 -16.11 2.84 1.29
N ASP A 85 -16.51 1.66 1.77
CA ASP A 85 -16.48 0.48 0.91
C ASP A 85 -17.58 0.58 -0.15
N PRO A 86 -17.29 0.44 -1.46
CA PRO A 86 -18.25 0.64 -2.54
C PRO A 86 -19.54 -0.17 -2.40
N HIS A 87 -19.47 -1.38 -1.85
CA HIS A 87 -20.64 -2.25 -1.63
C HIS A 87 -21.61 -1.71 -0.55
N THR A 88 -21.16 -0.78 0.30
CA THR A 88 -22.01 -0.10 1.31
C THR A 88 -22.63 1.19 0.78
N TYR A 89 -22.33 1.56 -0.47
CA TYR A 89 -22.90 2.74 -1.11
C TYR A 89 -24.42 2.61 -1.24
N ASP A 90 -25.12 3.68 -0.86
CA ASP A 90 -26.56 3.84 -0.98
C ASP A 90 -26.80 5.23 -1.55
N VAL A 91 -27.51 5.31 -2.67
CA VAL A 91 -27.69 6.58 -3.38
C VAL A 91 -28.51 7.60 -2.59
N SER A 92 -29.49 7.14 -1.80
CA SER A 92 -30.36 8.01 -1.00
C SER A 92 -29.62 8.64 0.19
N ARG A 93 -28.62 7.93 0.72
CA ARG A 93 -27.82 8.36 1.88
C ARG A 93 -26.53 9.06 1.50
N HIS A 94 -25.86 8.57 0.45
CA HIS A 94 -24.48 8.95 0.13
C HIS A 94 -24.35 9.73 -1.18
N GLY A 95 -25.41 9.80 -2.00
CA GLY A 95 -25.39 10.47 -3.31
C GLY A 95 -24.81 11.88 -3.24
N ALA A 96 -25.37 12.74 -2.40
CA ALA A 96 -24.94 14.14 -2.27
C ALA A 96 -23.48 14.31 -1.80
N LEU A 97 -22.89 13.30 -1.15
CA LEU A 97 -21.51 13.36 -0.64
C LEU A 97 -20.46 13.06 -1.71
N TYR A 98 -20.79 12.19 -2.67
CA TYR A 98 -19.81 11.65 -3.62
C TYR A 98 -20.05 12.11 -5.07
N GLY A 99 -21.14 12.84 -5.32
CA GLY A 99 -21.39 13.50 -6.61
C GLY A 99 -22.83 13.34 -7.10
N THR A 100 -23.19 14.12 -8.12
CA THR A 100 -24.55 14.16 -8.65
C THR A 100 -24.73 13.34 -9.93
N ASP A 101 -23.68 12.76 -10.49
CA ASP A 101 -23.70 12.06 -11.78
C ASP A 101 -23.43 10.55 -11.61
N VAL A 102 -23.19 9.86 -12.73
CA VAL A 102 -22.93 8.41 -12.79
C VAL A 102 -21.60 8.01 -12.08
N GLN A 103 -20.69 8.97 -11.83
CA GLN A 103 -19.42 8.72 -11.11
C GLN A 103 -19.61 8.56 -9.60
N ARG A 104 -20.76 8.95 -9.02
CA ARG A 104 -20.94 9.03 -7.56
C ARG A 104 -20.60 7.74 -6.80
N ARG A 105 -20.93 6.57 -7.37
CA ARG A 105 -20.62 5.26 -6.77
C ARG A 105 -19.12 4.99 -6.83
N LEU A 106 -18.47 5.24 -7.97
CA LEU A 106 -17.01 5.18 -8.11
C LEU A 106 -16.33 6.07 -7.07
N MET A 107 -16.74 7.34 -7.00
CA MET A 107 -16.12 8.33 -6.13
C MET A 107 -16.29 8.02 -4.64
N SER A 108 -17.29 7.22 -4.26
CA SER A 108 -17.48 6.79 -2.87
C SER A 108 -16.35 5.90 -2.35
N GLY A 109 -15.68 5.14 -3.22
CA GLY A 109 -14.62 4.22 -2.83
C GLY A 109 -13.25 4.49 -3.45
N TYR A 110 -13.17 5.25 -4.55
CA TYR A 110 -11.97 5.37 -5.37
C TYR A 110 -10.76 5.91 -4.59
N MET A 111 -9.76 5.05 -4.38
CA MET A 111 -8.49 5.35 -3.74
C MET A 111 -7.40 4.46 -4.34
N GLY A 112 -6.39 5.09 -4.94
CA GLY A 112 -5.28 4.42 -5.60
C GLY A 112 -5.68 3.76 -6.92
N ASP A 113 -5.35 2.49 -7.08
CA ASP A 113 -5.64 1.71 -8.29
C ASP A 113 -7.06 1.12 -8.24
N PHE A 114 -7.80 1.23 -9.35
CA PHE A 114 -9.21 0.86 -9.46
C PHE A 114 -9.41 -0.26 -10.48
N LEU A 115 -9.97 -1.39 -10.05
CA LEU A 115 -10.28 -2.52 -10.93
C LEU A 115 -11.59 -2.25 -11.68
N CYS A 116 -11.51 -2.22 -13.01
CA CYS A 116 -12.69 -2.11 -13.87
C CYS A 116 -13.19 -3.51 -14.26
N PHE A 117 -14.23 -4.03 -13.61
CA PHE A 117 -14.78 -5.35 -13.89
C PHE A 117 -16.29 -5.40 -13.58
N PRO A 118 -17.13 -6.00 -14.45
CA PRO A 118 -16.78 -6.76 -15.65
C PRO A 118 -16.59 -5.90 -16.92
N TYR A 119 -16.73 -4.58 -16.83
CA TYR A 119 -16.64 -3.69 -17.99
C TYR A 119 -15.88 -2.40 -17.69
N PHE A 120 -15.51 -1.69 -18.76
CA PHE A 120 -14.87 -0.38 -18.68
C PHE A 120 -15.74 0.67 -19.38
N GLY A 121 -15.92 1.82 -18.74
CA GLY A 121 -16.62 2.97 -19.32
C GLY A 121 -17.94 3.31 -18.60
N PRO A 122 -18.73 4.21 -19.19
CA PRO A 122 -19.99 4.64 -18.61
C PRO A 122 -21.07 3.56 -18.72
N SER A 123 -21.92 3.48 -17.70
CA SER A 123 -23.20 2.78 -17.79
C SER A 123 -24.14 3.55 -18.73
N SER A 124 -24.92 2.83 -19.53
CA SER A 124 -26.05 3.38 -20.28
C SER A 124 -27.14 3.91 -19.35
N LYS A 125 -28.11 4.67 -19.89
CA LYS A 125 -29.26 5.15 -19.12
C LYS A 125 -30.07 4.02 -18.47
N ALA A 126 -30.20 2.89 -19.17
CA ALA A 126 -30.91 1.73 -18.67
C ALA A 126 -30.17 1.07 -17.50
N GLU A 127 -28.85 0.91 -17.62
CA GLU A 127 -28.00 0.36 -16.56
C GLU A 127 -27.94 1.28 -15.34
N PHE A 128 -27.84 2.59 -15.54
CA PHE A 128 -27.88 3.56 -14.45
C PHE A 128 -29.22 3.56 -13.70
N ALA A 129 -30.34 3.33 -14.40
CA ALA A 129 -31.65 3.17 -13.76
C ALA A 129 -31.74 1.90 -12.88
N LEU A 130 -30.81 0.96 -13.05
CA LEU A 130 -30.62 -0.23 -12.21
C LEU A 130 -29.52 -0.03 -11.15
N ASP A 131 -29.09 1.22 -10.93
CA ASP A 131 -28.02 1.61 -9.99
C ASP A 131 -26.63 1.02 -10.32
N LEU A 132 -26.41 0.64 -11.59
CA LEU A 132 -25.08 0.31 -12.07
C LEU A 132 -24.27 1.60 -12.23
N GLY A 133 -23.08 1.61 -11.63
CA GLY A 133 -22.11 2.71 -11.70
C GLY A 133 -21.09 2.50 -12.81
N GLN A 134 -20.20 3.47 -13.02
CA GLN A 134 -19.19 3.36 -14.08
C GLN A 134 -18.09 2.36 -13.77
N HIS A 135 -17.52 1.79 -14.84
CA HIS A 135 -16.39 0.87 -14.78
C HIS A 135 -16.66 -0.46 -14.06
N GLY A 136 -17.92 -0.90 -14.05
CA GLY A 136 -18.29 -2.17 -13.43
C GLY A 136 -18.76 -2.05 -11.99
N GLU A 137 -18.64 -3.15 -11.26
CA GLU A 137 -19.20 -3.32 -9.91
C GLU A 137 -18.19 -3.87 -8.89
N ALA A 138 -16.93 -4.02 -9.30
CA ALA A 138 -15.84 -4.49 -8.43
C ALA A 138 -15.65 -3.64 -7.17
#